data_AF-A0A3M1K0H4-F1
#
_entry.id   AF-A0A3M1K0H4-F1
#
_cell.length_a   1.000
_cell.length_b   1.000
_cell.length_c   1.000
_cell.angle_alpha   90.00
_cell.angle_beta   90.00
_cell.angle_gamma   90.00
#
_symmetry.space_group_name_H-M   'P 1'
#
loop_
_entity.id
_entity.type
_entity.pdbx_description
1 polymer ?
#
loop_
_entity_poly.entity_id
_entity_poly.type
_entity_poly.pdbx_seq_one_letter_code
_entity_poly.pdbx_strand_id
1 'polypeptide(L)'
;MRMMDEIVVTSRKREEGLQDTPISVSAFTGETLEFRGTTKVDEIAAFTPNLTFENNPSFGGASNAAAIYIRGVGQKEFLPTTEPGVG
;
A
#
# COMPACT_ATOMS: atom_id res chain seq x y z
N MET A 1 25.21 0.96 22.08
CA MET A 1 23.84 0.42 22.14
C MET A 1 23.00 1.22 21.15
N ARG A 2 22.58 0.64 20.04
CA ARG A 2 21.72 1.35 19.07
C ARG A 2 20.29 1.19 19.58
N MET A 3 19.68 2.26 20.09
CA MET A 3 18.28 2.22 20.49
C MET A 3 17.46 1.93 19.22
N MET A 4 16.70 0.85 19.23
CA MET A 4 15.72 0.60 18.19
C MET A 4 14.58 1.59 18.46
N ASP A 5 14.36 2.54 17.57
CA ASP A 5 13.14 3.34 17.59
C ASP A 5 11.95 2.36 17.50
N GLU A 6 11.10 2.37 18.52
CA GLU A 6 9.88 1.57 18.53
C GLU A 6 8.93 2.13 17.48
N ILE A 7 8.82 1.43 16.35
CA ILE A 7 7.91 1.82 15.29
C ILE A 7 6.52 1.32 15.67
N VAL A 8 5.65 2.24 16.10
CA VAL A 8 4.24 1.97 16.38
C VAL A 8 3.43 2.05 15.08
N VAL A 9 2.62 1.03 14.82
CA VAL A 9 1.77 0.93 13.62
C VAL A 9 0.32 0.66 14.00
N THR A 10 -0.62 1.14 13.18
CA THR A 10 -2.06 0.87 13.37
C THR A 10 -2.57 -0.15 12.36
N SER A 11 -2.00 -1.35 12.39
CA SER A 11 -2.26 -2.42 11.42
C SER A 11 -3.62 -3.08 11.56
N ARG A 12 -4.17 -3.13 12.79
CA ARG A 12 -5.45 -3.82 13.12
C ARG A 12 -6.42 -2.94 13.89
N LYS A 13 -6.40 -1.62 13.62
CA LYS A 13 -7.12 -0.59 14.39
C LYS A 13 -6.72 -0.51 15.87
N ARG A 14 -5.55 -1.03 16.20
CA ARG A 14 -4.89 -0.93 17.51
C ARG A 14 -3.44 -0.55 17.26
N GLU A 15 -2.87 0.20 18.19
CA GLU A 15 -1.45 0.55 18.19
C GLU A 15 -0.65 -0.67 18.62
N GLU A 16 0.30 -1.09 17.78
CA GLU A 16 1.16 -2.24 18.03
C GLU A 16 2.57 -1.94 17.51
N GLY A 17 3.59 -2.50 18.17
CA GLY A 17 4.95 -2.44 17.66
C GLY A 17 5.06 -3.17 16.31
N LEU A 18 5.88 -2.65 15.40
CA LEU A 18 6.15 -3.25 14.10
C LEU A 18 6.71 -4.68 14.20
N GLN A 19 7.43 -5.00 15.27
CA GLN A 19 7.98 -6.35 15.51
C GLN A 19 6.92 -7.34 16.02
N ASP A 20 5.85 -6.84 16.64
CA ASP A 20 4.80 -7.66 17.25
C ASP A 20 3.59 -7.85 16.32
N THR A 21 3.52 -7.12 15.21
CA THR A 21 2.40 -7.19 14.28
C THR A 21 2.49 -8.46 13.42
N PRO A 22 1.47 -9.34 13.41
CA PRO A 22 1.51 -10.60 12.66
C PRO A 22 1.25 -10.42 11.16
N ILE A 23 1.33 -9.19 10.66
CA ILE A 23 1.12 -8.85 9.25
C ILE A 23 2.34 -8.12 8.71
N SER A 24 2.51 -8.13 7.40
CA SER A 24 3.63 -7.43 6.79
C SER A 24 3.31 -5.95 6.61
N VAL A 25 4.19 -5.10 7.12
CA VAL A 25 4.02 -3.64 7.16
C VAL A 25 5.24 -2.98 6.53
N SER A 26 5.00 -2.00 5.67
CA SER A 26 6.02 -1.09 5.17
C SER A 26 5.66 0.31 5.64
N ALA A 27 6.55 0.94 6.40
CA ALA A 27 6.36 2.28 6.95
C ALA A 27 7.41 3.22 6.36
N PHE A 28 6.96 4.40 5.91
CA PHE A 28 7.81 5.43 5.34
C PHE A 28 7.68 6.71 6.16
N THR A 29 8.80 7.29 6.58
CA THR A 29 8.82 8.59 7.25
C THR A 29 8.80 9.73 6.23
N GLY A 30 8.39 10.93 6.66
CA GLY A 30 8.40 12.12 5.79
C GLY A 30 9.79 12.41 5.21
N GLU A 31 10.83 12.42 6.06
CA GLU A 31 12.23 12.58 5.64
C GLU A 31 12.65 11.55 4.59
N THR A 32 12.20 10.30 4.75
CA THR A 32 12.51 9.22 3.81
C THR A 32 11.86 9.43 2.44
N LEU A 33 10.64 9.96 2.41
CA LEU A 33 9.93 10.29 1.17
C LEU A 33 10.54 11.53 0.51
N GLU A 34 10.91 12.55 1.29
CA GLU A 34 11.58 13.77 0.81
C GLU A 34 12.95 13.45 0.21
N PHE A 35 13.76 12.63 0.89
CA PHE A 35 15.06 12.19 0.38
C PHE A 35 14.94 11.44 -0.96
N ARG A 36 13.84 10.71 -1.16
CA ARG A 36 13.54 10.00 -2.42
C ARG A 36 12.87 10.87 -3.47
N GLY A 37 12.54 12.12 -3.15
CA GLY A 37 11.80 13.01 -4.04
C GLY A 37 10.42 12.48 -4.39
N THR A 38 9.80 11.71 -3.49
CA THR A 38 8.45 11.16 -3.71
C THR A 38 7.43 12.28 -3.67
N THR A 39 6.79 12.54 -4.81
CA THR A 39 5.76 13.58 -4.99
C THR A 39 4.35 13.01 -5.15
N LYS A 40 4.25 11.70 -5.45
CA LYS A 40 2.98 11.00 -5.61
C LYS A 40 2.97 9.68 -4.86
N VAL A 41 1.78 9.26 -4.43
CA VAL A 41 1.61 8.06 -3.60
C VAL A 41 1.94 6.77 -4.37
N ASP A 42 1.74 6.72 -5.68
CA ASP A 42 2.04 5.55 -6.51
C ASP A 42 3.54 5.28 -6.66
N GLU A 43 4.38 6.31 -6.50
CA GLU A 43 5.84 6.18 -6.57
C GLU A 43 6.40 5.28 -5.44
N ILE A 44 5.65 5.08 -4.35
CA ILE A 44 6.07 4.18 -3.28
C ILE A 44 6.17 2.72 -3.74
N ALA A 45 5.43 2.34 -4.81
CA ALA A 45 5.51 1.01 -5.39
C ALA A 45 6.92 0.69 -5.93
N ALA A 46 7.70 1.70 -6.32
CA ALA A 46 9.05 1.51 -6.84
C ALA A 46 10.03 0.95 -5.77
N PHE A 47 9.72 1.14 -4.49
CA PHE A 47 10.58 0.73 -3.37
C PHE A 47 9.84 -0.05 -2.28
N THR A 48 8.58 -0.43 -2.53
CA THR A 48 7.80 -1.31 -1.65
C THR A 48 7.74 -2.70 -2.25
N PRO A 49 8.33 -3.72 -1.61
CA PRO A 49 8.32 -5.09 -2.13
C PRO A 49 6.90 -5.64 -2.27
N ASN A 50 6.62 -6.29 -3.40
CA ASN A 50 5.32 -6.90 -3.70
C ASN A 50 4.14 -5.91 -3.70
N LEU A 51 4.37 -4.62 -3.90
CA LEU A 51 3.33 -3.62 -4.14
C LEU A 51 3.27 -3.30 -5.64
N THR A 52 2.07 -3.38 -6.21
CA THR A 52 1.77 -2.86 -7.54
C THR A 52 0.71 -1.78 -7.40
N PHE A 53 0.99 -0.59 -7.94
CA PHE A 53 0.08 0.56 -7.92
C PHE A 53 -0.15 1.04 -9.35
N GLU A 54 -1.35 0.84 -9.87
CA GLU A 54 -1.76 1.28 -11.20
C GLU A 54 -2.78 2.43 -11.04
N ASN A 55 -2.36 3.66 -11.36
CA ASN A 55 -3.30 4.76 -11.56
C ASN A 55 -3.95 4.59 -12.93
N ASN A 56 -5.27 4.40 -12.96
CA ASN A 56 -6.10 4.22 -14.16
C ASN A 56 -6.04 2.82 -14.82
N PRO A 57 -6.55 1.76 -14.16
CA PRO A 57 -6.87 0.53 -14.86
C PRO A 57 -8.01 0.85 -15.85
N SER A 58 -7.86 0.52 -17.13
CA SER A 58 -8.79 0.82 -18.26
C SER A 58 -10.23 0.26 -18.17
N PHE A 59 -10.82 0.17 -16.98
CA PHE A 59 -12.13 -0.40 -16.72
C PHE A 59 -13.07 0.70 -16.25
N GLY A 60 -14.07 1.03 -17.09
CA GLY A 60 -15.28 1.71 -16.63
C GLY A 60 -15.25 3.24 -16.48
N GLY A 61 -14.30 3.96 -17.06
CA GLY A 61 -14.36 5.43 -17.18
C GLY A 61 -14.10 6.22 -15.89
N ALA A 62 -13.69 5.57 -14.80
CA ALA A 62 -13.17 6.26 -13.62
C ALA A 62 -11.67 6.46 -13.76
N SER A 63 -11.28 7.54 -14.44
CA SER A 63 -9.88 7.94 -14.66
C SER A 63 -9.06 8.19 -13.38
N ASN A 64 -9.71 8.12 -12.21
CA ASN A 64 -9.15 8.36 -10.88
C ASN A 64 -9.16 7.10 -10.00
N ALA A 65 -9.45 5.93 -10.58
CA ALA A 65 -9.38 4.66 -9.85
C ALA A 65 -7.92 4.20 -9.75
N ALA A 66 -7.50 3.86 -8.53
CA ALA A 66 -6.22 3.19 -8.28
C ALA A 66 -6.47 1.68 -8.15
N ALA A 67 -5.82 0.87 -8.97
CA ALA A 67 -5.71 -0.57 -8.73
C ALA A 67 -4.43 -0.84 -7.94
N ILE A 68 -4.61 -1.31 -6.70
CA ILE A 68 -3.53 -1.58 -5.76
C ILE A 68 -3.51 -3.08 -5.47
N TYR A 69 -2.34 -3.70 -5.67
CA TYR A 69 -2.12 -5.12 -5.35
C TYR A 69 -0.97 -5.24 -4.36
N ILE A 70 -1.18 -6.04 -3.31
CA ILE A 70 -0.17 -6.39 -2.33
C ILE A 70 -0.01 -7.90 -2.38
N ARG A 71 1.19 -8.38 -2.74
CA ARG A 71 1.48 -9.82 -2.91
C ARG A 71 0.53 -10.51 -3.90
N GLY A 72 0.14 -9.79 -4.96
CA GLY A 72 -0.81 -10.28 -5.96
C GLY A 72 -2.29 -10.24 -5.52
N VAL A 73 -2.57 -9.84 -4.28
CA VAL A 73 -3.94 -9.66 -3.77
C VAL A 73 -4.35 -8.21 -3.96
N GLY A 74 -5.38 -7.97 -4.76
CA GLY A 74 -5.89 -6.63 -5.06
C GLY A 74 -7.13 -6.73 -5.94
N GLN A 75 -7.91 -5.65 -5.96
CA GLN A 75 -9.15 -5.61 -6.74
C GLN A 75 -8.95 -4.67 -7.94
N LYS A 76 -9.04 -5.24 -9.15
CA LYS A 76 -8.98 -4.48 -10.41
C LYS A 76 -10.31 -3.83 -10.77
N GLU A 77 -11.40 -4.52 -10.46
CA GLU A 77 -12.75 -4.20 -10.90
C GLU A 77 -13.50 -3.54 -9.74
N PHE A 78 -13.67 -2.22 -9.78
CA PHE A 78 -14.36 -1.43 -8.75
C PHE A 78 -15.79 -1.05 -9.20
N LEU A 79 -16.22 -1.47 -10.39
CA LEU A 79 -17.57 -1.25 -10.88
C LEU A 79 -18.58 -1.94 -9.94
N PRO A 80 -19.52 -1.19 -9.31
CA PRO A 80 -20.49 -1.76 -8.36
C PRO A 80 -21.40 -2.83 -8.97
N THR A 81 -21.46 -2.91 -10.30
CA THR A 81 -22.35 -3.79 -11.06
C THR A 81 -21.70 -5.08 -11.53
N THR A 82 -20.40 -5.28 -11.28
CA THR A 82 -19.65 -6.45 -11.75
C THR A 82 -19.14 -7.24 -10.55
N GLU A 83 -19.61 -8.48 -10.40
CA GLU A 83 -19.14 -9.38 -9.33
C GLU A 83 -17.75 -9.94 -9.70
N PRO A 84 -16.77 -9.92 -8.78
CA PRO A 84 -15.49 -10.56 -9.03
C PRO A 84 -15.68 -12.08 -9.14
N GLY A 85 -15.13 -12.68 -10.19
CA GLY A 85 -15.24 -14.12 -10.45
C GLY A 85 -14.67 -14.94 -9.29
N VAL A 86 -15.50 -15.80 -8.72
CA VAL A 86 -15.10 -16.75 -7.67
C VAL A 86 -14.22 -17.86 -8.26
N GLY A 87 -13.16 -18.22 -7.54
CA GLY A 87 -12.23 -19.31 -7.83
C GLY A 87 -11.51 -19.74 -6.56
#